data_AF-U3TT86-F1
#
_entry.id   AF-U3TT86-F1
#
_cell.length_a   1.000
_cell.length_b   1.000
_cell.length_c   1.000
_cell.angle_alpha   90.00
_cell.angle_beta   90.00
_cell.angle_gamma   90.00
#
_symmetry.space_group_name_H-M   'P 1'
#
loop_
_entity.id
_entity.type
_entity.pdbx_description
1 polymer ?
#
loop_
_entity_poly.entity_id
_entity_poly.type
_entity_poly.pdbx_seq_one_letter_code
_entity_poly.pdbx_strand_id
1 'polypeptide(L)' 'MRTTLMTLPQMAHYLDIPCTTLARAMCNRGTLEKLPLPAAVDDSLPLSFRCWSREEVTQFRHRLQRRRHQR' A
#
# COMPACT_ATOMS: atom_id res chain seq x y z
N MET A 1 -3.68 -14.06 15.63
CA MET A 1 -2.77 -13.39 14.68
C MET A 1 -2.60 -11.94 15.13
N ARG A 2 -1.39 -11.46 15.43
CA ARG A 2 -1.14 -10.04 15.73
C ARG A 2 -1.18 -9.27 14.41
N THR A 3 -2.31 -8.64 14.08
CA THR A 3 -2.41 -7.71 12.94
C THR A 3 -1.51 -6.51 13.23
N THR A 4 -0.31 -6.54 12.68
CA THR A 4 0.60 -5.40 12.75
C THR A 4 0.12 -4.38 11.73
N LEU A 5 -0.20 -3.17 12.19
CA LEU A 5 -0.62 -2.08 11.32
C LEU A 5 0.60 -1.28 10.84
N MET A 6 0.51 -0.77 9.61
CA MET A 6 1.52 0.10 9.01
C MET A 6 0.88 1.43 8.62
N THR A 7 1.55 2.53 8.96
CA THR A 7 1.19 3.87 8.45
C THR A 7 1.67 4.03 7.00
N LEU A 8 1.24 5.11 6.34
CA LEU A 8 1.61 5.37 4.94
C LEU A 8 3.14 5.44 4.72
N PRO A 9 3.94 6.15 5.55
CA PRO A 9 5.40 6.15 5.39
C PRO A 9 6.03 4.78 5.61
N GLN A 10 5.51 4.00 6.57
CA GLN A 10 6.00 2.65 6.84
C GLN A 10 5.70 1.70 5.68
N MET A 11 4.51 1.79 5.10
CA MET A 11 4.12 1.04 3.91
C MET A 11 4.97 1.43 2.71
N ALA A 12 5.18 2.73 2.47
CA ALA A 12 6.02 3.23 1.39
C ALA A 12 7.46 2.69 1.48
N HIS A 13 8.05 2.78 2.68
CA HIS A 13 9.38 2.22 2.95
C HIS A 13 9.42 0.70 2.74
N TYR A 14 8.40 -0.03 3.22
CA TYR A 14 8.34 -1.49 3.07
C TYR A 14 8.21 -1.95 1.61
N LEU A 15 7.51 -1.17 0.78
CA LEU A 15 7.31 -1.45 -0.64
C LEU A 15 8.46 -0.96 -1.52
N ASP A 16 9.41 -0.22 -0.97
CA ASP A 16 10.48 0.46 -1.70
C ASP A 16 9.91 1.42 -2.77
N ILE A 17 8.95 2.25 -2.36
CA ILE A 17 8.25 3.21 -3.23
C ILE A 17 8.26 4.57 -2.55
N PRO A 18 8.52 5.67 -3.29
CA PRO A 18 8.44 7.01 -2.72
C PRO A 18 7.06 7.27 -2.10
N CYS A 19 7.04 7.77 -0.87
CA CYS A 19 5.80 8.04 -0.13
C CYS A 19 4.84 8.95 -0.92
N THR A 20 5.38 9.94 -1.64
CA THR A 20 4.62 10.83 -2.52
C THR A 20 3.95 10.09 -3.68
N THR A 21 4.62 9.11 -4.28
CA THR A 21 4.06 8.26 -5.34
C THR A 21 2.94 7.39 -4.80
N LEU A 22 3.14 6.77 -3.63
CA LEU A 22 2.13 5.95 -3.00
C LEU A 22 0.89 6.78 -2.59
N ALA A 23 1.11 7.95 -1.98
CA ALA A 23 0.06 8.89 -1.63
C ALA A 23 -0.76 9.31 -2.86
N ARG A 24 -0.09 9.66 -3.97
CA ARG A 24 -0.76 10.00 -5.23
C ARG A 24 -1.58 8.85 -5.79
N ALA A 25 -1.07 7.62 -5.72
CA ALA A 25 -1.79 6.44 -6.18
C ALA A 25 -3.06 6.21 -5.33
N MET A 26 -2.96 6.39 -4.02
CA MET A 26 -4.09 6.29 -3.08
C MET A 26 -5.14 7.38 -3.33
N CYS A 27 -4.75 8.63 -3.52
CA CYS A 27 -5.71 9.73 -3.73
C CYS A 27 -6.39 9.70 -5.10
N ASN A 28 -5.70 9.32 -6.18
CA ASN A 28 -6.19 9.59 -7.54
C ASN A 28 -6.67 8.37 -8.31
N ARG A 29 -6.21 7.16 -7.98
CA ARG A 29 -6.34 6.00 -8.89
C ARG A 29 -6.66 4.67 -8.21
N GLY A 30 -6.53 4.59 -6.88
CA GLY A 30 -6.71 3.34 -6.12
C GLY A 30 -5.80 2.18 -6.56
N THR A 31 -4.86 2.46 -7.47
CA THR A 31 -4.06 1.46 -8.17
C THR A 31 -2.64 1.96 -8.33
N LEU A 32 -1.69 1.04 -8.25
CA LEU A 32 -0.27 1.29 -8.45
C LEU A 32 0.28 0.22 -9.38
N GLU A 33 0.91 0.63 -10.49
CA GLU A 33 1.34 -0.28 -11.55
C GLU A 33 0.22 -1.22 -12.06
N LYS A 34 -1.02 -0.71 -12.13
CA LYS A 34 -2.25 -1.46 -12.49
C LYS A 34 -2.63 -2.56 -11.50
N LEU A 35 -2.07 -2.56 -10.29
CA LEU A 35 -2.51 -3.41 -9.18
C LEU A 35 -3.38 -2.61 -8.22
N PRO A 36 -4.49 -3.17 -7.72
CA PRO A 36 -5.30 -2.54 -6.70
C PRO A 36 -4.48 -2.39 -5.42
N LEU A 37 -4.49 -1.19 -4.84
CA LEU A 37 -3.86 -0.92 -3.56
C LEU A 37 -4.57 -1.68 -2.43
N PRO A 38 -3.86 -2.05 -1.35
CA PRO A 38 -4.49 -2.64 -0.18
C PRO A 38 -5.48 -1.65 0.44
N ALA A 39 -6.62 -2.16 0.92
CA ALA A 39 -7.63 -1.36 1.59
C ALA A 39 -7.08 -0.86 2.94
N ALA A 40 -7.43 0.36 3.33
CA ALA A 40 -7.10 0.80 4.67
C ALA A 40 -8.00 0.08 5.67
N VAL A 41 -7.51 -0.12 6.89
CA VAL A 41 -8.32 -0.68 7.98
C VAL A 41 -9.50 0.24 8.31
N ASP A 42 -9.33 1.54 8.13
CA ASP A 42 -10.38 2.54 8.21
C ASP A 42 -10.23 3.54 7.05
N ASP A 43 -11.02 3.34 6.00
CA ASP A 43 -11.04 4.21 4.82
C ASP A 43 -11.83 5.51 5.02
N SER A 44 -12.51 5.68 6.17
CA SER A 44 -13.21 6.93 6.50
C SER A 44 -12.25 8.01 6.99
N LEU A 45 -11.07 7.62 7.48
CA LEU A 45 -10.07 8.55 8.00
C LEU A 45 -9.33 9.31 6.88
N PRO A 46 -8.80 10.50 7.16
CA PRO A 46 -7.88 11.17 6.25
C PRO A 46 -6.63 10.31 6.02
N LEU A 47 -6.04 10.39 4.82
CA LEU A 47 -4.92 9.53 4.40
C LEU A 47 -3.76 9.49 5.42
N SER A 48 -3.46 10.62 6.06
CA SER A 48 -2.39 10.74 7.07
C SER A 48 -2.63 9.90 8.33
N PHE A 49 -3.89 9.57 8.64
CA PHE A 49 -4.29 8.76 9.79
C PHE A 49 -4.63 7.31 9.41
N ARG A 50 -4.67 7.00 8.11
CA ARG A 50 -4.96 5.64 7.65
C ARG A 50 -3.83 4.70 8.01
N CYS A 51 -4.22 3.48 8.33
CA CYS A 51 -3.34 2.37 8.58
C CYS A 51 -3.73 1.20 7.68
N TRP A 52 -2.74 0.38 7.33
CA TRP A 52 -2.91 -0.81 6.51
C TRP A 52 -2.48 -2.04 7.27
N SER A 53 -3.16 -3.17 7.03
CA SER A 53 -2.70 -4.46 7.54
C SER A 53 -1.37 -4.83 6.89
N ARG A 54 -0.37 -5.17 7.71
CA ARG A 54 0.91 -5.68 7.21
C ARG A 54 0.73 -6.91 6.32
N GLU A 55 -0.26 -7.74 6.60
CA GLU A 55 -0.56 -8.93 5.80
C GLU A 55 -1.00 -8.55 4.38
N GLU A 56 -1.97 -7.63 4.25
CA GLU A 56 -2.44 -7.15 2.95
C GLU A 56 -1.34 -6.43 2.17
N VAL A 57 -0.53 -5.61 2.86
CA VAL A 57 0.63 -4.94 2.27
C VAL A 57 1.66 -5.96 1.76
N THR A 58 1.88 -7.06 2.50
CA THR A 58 2.78 -8.15 2.09
C THR A 58 2.26 -8.87 0.84
N GLN A 59 0.96 -9.20 0.81
CA GLN A 59 0.32 -9.78 -0.38
C GLN A 59 0.38 -8.83 -1.58
N PHE A 60 0.17 -7.53 -1.36
CA PHE A 60 0.33 -6.51 -2.39
C PHE A 60 1.77 -6.46 -2.93
N ARG A 61 2.78 -6.47 -2.05
CA ARG A 61 4.20 -6.51 -2.43
C ARG A 61 4.52 -7.71 -3.33
N HIS A 62 4.04 -8.89 -2.99
CA HIS A 62 4.26 -10.08 -3.81
C HIS A 62 3.63 -9.95 -5.20
N ARG A 63 2.41 -9.40 -5.30
CA ARG A 63 1.77 -9.11 -6.59
C ARG A 63 2.59 -8.10 -7.41
N LEU A 64 3.11 -7.07 -6.76
CA LEU A 64 3.96 -6.04 -7.39
C LEU A 64 5.27 -6.62 -7.92
N GLN A 65 5.96 -7.44 -7.12
CA GLN A 65 7.19 -8.11 -7.53
C GLN A 65 6.96 -9.04 -8.73
N ARG A 66 5.89 -9.83 -8.71
CA ARG A 66 5.52 -10.70 -9.85
C ARG A 66 5.27 -9.89 -11.12
N ARG A 67 4.57 -8.76 -11.02
CA ARG A 67 4.34 -7.85 -12.15
C ARG A 67 5.65 -7.27 -12.71
N ARG A 68 6.55 -6.84 -11.84
CA ARG A 68 7.86 -6.27 -12.24
C ARG A 68 8.77 -7.32 -12.87
N HIS A 69 8.70 -8.57 -12.44
CA HIS A 69 9.49 -9.66 -13.01
C HIS A 69 8.97 -10.14 -14.39
N GLN A 70 7.69 -9.91 -14.70
CA GLN A 70 7.08 -10.24 -15.98
C GLN A 70 7.24 -9.13 -17.05
N ARG A 71 8.00 -8.08 -16.75
CA ARG A 71 8.10 -6.86 -17.56
C ARG A 71 9.50 -6.72 -18.13
#